data_AF-A0A7V8BEL4-F1
#
_entry.id   AF-A0A7V8BEL4-F1
#
_cell.length_a   1.000
_cell.length_b   1.000
_cell.length_c   1.000
_cell.angle_alpha   90.00
_cell.angle_beta   90.00
_cell.angle_gamma   90.00
#
_symmetry.space_group_name_H-M   'P 1'
#
loop_
_entity.id
_entity.type
_entity.pdbx_description
1 polymer ?
#
loop_
_entity_poly.entity_id
_entity_poly.type
_entity_poly.pdbx_seq_one_letter_code
_entity_poly.pdbx_strand_id
1 'polypeptide(L)'
;MPQIRAGRDHRGRERPARARVRQVRGPGNSGKIYQQVWEQDRKNPKHTKWGVESAADVQARASRVIADLERQSQAAGGKMFVLVAHGDTLKILQTAFQKQSPAEHCNKDSVVPIKTAEIREFTLAASPAQAAK
;
A
#
# COMPACT_ATOMS: atom_id res chain seq x y z
N MET A 1 -11.11 -23.34 -2.80
CA MET A 1 -10.03 -22.56 -3.45
C MET A 1 -10.62 -21.73 -4.59
N PRO A 2 -10.94 -20.42 -4.42
CA PRO A 2 -11.45 -19.63 -5.54
C PRO A 2 -10.29 -18.97 -6.28
N GLN A 3 -10.17 -19.25 -7.59
CA GLN A 3 -9.19 -18.60 -8.45
C GLN A 3 -9.67 -17.21 -8.85
N ILE A 4 -8.91 -16.17 -8.50
CA ILE A 4 -9.16 -14.80 -8.95
C ILE A 4 -8.61 -14.68 -10.37
N ARG A 5 -9.46 -14.86 -11.39
CA ARG A 5 -9.11 -14.55 -12.78
C ARG A 5 -9.11 -13.03 -12.99
N ALA A 6 -8.03 -12.50 -13.56
CA ALA A 6 -7.98 -11.14 -14.06
C ALA A 6 -9.00 -10.98 -15.20
N GLY A 7 -10.12 -10.30 -14.93
CA GLY A 7 -11.11 -10.00 -15.96
C GLY A 7 -10.52 -9.03 -16.98
N ARG A 8 -10.61 -9.33 -18.27
CA ARG A 8 -10.39 -8.35 -19.34
C ARG A 8 -11.64 -7.48 -19.52
N ASP A 9 -11.50 -6.26 -20.01
CA ASP A 9 -12.65 -5.45 -20.44
C ASP A 9 -13.14 -5.89 -21.84
N HIS A 10 -14.28 -5.33 -22.29
CA HIS A 10 -14.85 -5.61 -23.62
C HIS A 10 -13.96 -5.10 -24.78
N ARG A 11 -12.85 -4.41 -24.48
CA ARG A 11 -11.84 -3.91 -25.44
C ARG A 11 -10.52 -4.67 -25.31
N GLY A 12 -10.49 -5.80 -24.60
CA GLY A 12 -9.31 -6.65 -24.45
C GLY A 12 -8.20 -6.06 -23.57
N ARG A 13 -8.43 -4.93 -22.89
CA ARG A 13 -7.47 -4.34 -21.95
C ARG A 13 -7.50 -5.06 -20.62
N GLU A 14 -6.33 -5.28 -20.04
CA GLU A 14 -6.20 -5.79 -18.68
C GLU A 14 -6.90 -4.82 -17.72
N ARG A 15 -7.85 -5.31 -16.92
CA ARG A 15 -8.47 -4.46 -15.91
C ARG A 15 -7.39 -4.10 -14.88
N PRO A 16 -7.20 -2.81 -14.56
CA PRO A 16 -6.25 -2.42 -13.52
C PRO A 16 -6.61 -3.13 -12.22
N ALA A 17 -5.61 -3.67 -11.54
CA ALA A 17 -5.76 -4.17 -10.18
C ALA A 17 -6.37 -3.04 -9.34
N ARG A 18 -7.58 -3.24 -8.83
CA ARG A 18 -8.31 -2.19 -8.10
C ARG A 18 -7.63 -1.93 -6.77
N ALA A 19 -6.75 -0.94 -6.73
CA ALA A 19 -6.27 -0.34 -5.48
C ALA A 19 -7.45 0.39 -4.84
N ARG A 20 -8.20 -0.29 -3.95
CA ARG A 20 -9.27 0.34 -3.19
C ARG A 20 -8.68 1.36 -2.21
N VAL A 21 -9.34 2.50 -2.11
CA VAL A 21 -9.08 3.56 -1.12
C VAL A 21 -9.23 2.97 0.29
N ARG A 22 -8.30 3.28 1.20
CA ARG A 22 -8.53 3.04 2.63
C ARG A 22 -9.74 3.86 3.06
N GLN A 23 -10.87 3.21 3.31
CA GLN A 23 -12.11 3.90 3.63
C GLN A 23 -12.10 4.29 5.12
N VAL A 24 -12.04 5.59 5.39
CA VAL A 24 -12.18 6.14 6.74
C VAL A 24 -13.61 6.62 6.90
N ARG A 25 -14.41 5.96 7.75
CA ARG A 25 -15.80 6.35 8.03
C ARG A 25 -15.89 6.79 9.50
N GLY A 26 -16.09 8.09 9.75
CA GLY A 26 -16.21 8.63 11.11
C GLY A 26 -17.17 9.83 11.17
N PRO A 27 -17.65 10.22 12.37
CA PRO A 27 -18.59 11.33 12.55
C PRO A 27 -17.92 12.65 12.13
N GLY A 28 -18.53 13.37 11.19
CA GLY A 28 -17.92 14.45 10.43
C GLY A 28 -17.12 15.47 11.25
N ASN A 29 -15.79 15.38 11.15
CA ASN A 29 -14.85 16.49 11.21
C ASN A 29 -13.52 16.00 10.60
N SER A 30 -13.37 16.18 9.28
CA SER A 30 -12.48 15.41 8.41
C SER A 30 -10.99 15.47 8.77
N GLY A 31 -10.50 16.51 9.46
CA GLY A 31 -9.09 16.61 9.87
C GLY A 31 -8.73 15.85 11.16
N LYS A 32 -9.64 15.79 12.14
CA LYS A 32 -9.35 15.20 13.46
C LYS A 32 -9.39 13.67 13.45
N ILE A 33 -10.19 13.09 12.54
CA ILE A 33 -10.35 11.64 12.43
C ILE A 33 -9.06 10.97 11.94
N TYR A 34 -8.35 11.55 10.96
CA TYR A 34 -7.09 10.97 10.48
C TYR A 34 -6.03 10.94 11.57
N GLN A 35 -5.91 12.00 12.37
CA GLN A 35 -4.96 12.03 13.49
C GLN A 35 -5.28 10.95 14.54
N GLN A 36 -6.56 10.76 14.87
CA GLN A 36 -6.98 9.70 15.80
C GLN A 36 -6.72 8.29 15.25
N VAL A 37 -6.99 8.07 13.97
CA VAL A 37 -6.70 6.80 13.29
C VAL A 37 -5.20 6.55 13.26
N TRP A 38 -4.38 7.55 12.89
CA TRP A 38 -2.93 7.43 12.86
C TRP A 38 -2.31 7.19 14.23
N GLU A 39 -2.81 7.86 15.28
CA GLU A 39 -2.36 7.59 16.65
C GLU A 39 -2.67 6.15 17.06
N GLN A 40 -3.82 5.64 16.64
CA GLN A 40 -4.22 4.27 16.92
C GLN A 40 -3.45 3.25 16.08
N ASP A 41 -3.13 3.56 14.82
CA ASP A 41 -2.30 2.74 13.93
C ASP A 41 -0.89 2.60 14.49
N ARG A 42 -0.34 3.69 15.07
CA ARG A 42 0.96 3.68 15.73
C ARG A 42 1.01 2.76 16.93
N LYS A 43 -0.11 2.62 17.66
CA LYS A 43 -0.25 1.72 18.82
C LYS A 43 -0.50 0.28 18.39
N ASN A 44 -1.34 0.07 17.38
CA ASN A 44 -1.69 -1.25 16.87
C ASN A 44 -2.12 -1.18 15.39
N PRO A 45 -1.22 -1.44 14.43
CA PRO A 45 -1.54 -1.30 13.00
C PRO A 45 -2.56 -2.31 12.47
N LYS A 46 -3.00 -3.27 13.31
CA LYS A 46 -4.05 -4.27 13.01
C LYS A 46 -5.43 -3.83 13.50
N HIS A 47 -5.57 -2.65 14.08
CA HIS A 47 -6.87 -2.21 14.59
C HIS A 47 -7.87 -1.93 13.46
N THR A 48 -9.15 -2.08 13.77
CA THR A 48 -10.26 -1.73 12.88
C THR A 48 -11.27 -0.78 13.55
N LYS A 49 -10.83 -0.07 14.60
CA LYS A 49 -11.64 0.92 15.32
C LYS A 49 -12.27 1.92 14.35
N TRP A 50 -13.50 2.34 14.64
CA TRP A 50 -14.29 3.23 13.78
C TRP A 50 -14.59 2.66 12.39
N GLY A 51 -14.51 1.34 12.21
CA GLY A 51 -14.81 0.69 10.93
C GLY A 51 -13.80 1.00 9.82
N VAL A 52 -12.62 1.48 10.18
CA VAL A 52 -11.52 1.68 9.23
C VAL A 52 -10.84 0.35 8.95
N GLU A 53 -10.39 0.16 7.72
CA GLU A 53 -9.48 -0.93 7.39
C GLU A 53 -8.13 -0.72 8.09
N SER A 54 -7.54 -1.81 8.58
CA SER A 54 -6.28 -1.73 9.32
C SER A 54 -5.11 -1.38 8.40
N ALA A 55 -4.11 -0.65 8.91
CA ALA A 55 -2.91 -0.35 8.15
C ALA A 55 -2.17 -1.63 7.71
N ALA A 56 -2.22 -2.68 8.53
CA ALA A 56 -1.66 -4.00 8.19
C ALA A 56 -2.37 -4.66 7.00
N ASP A 57 -3.70 -4.62 6.94
CA ASP A 57 -4.46 -5.17 5.80
C ASP A 57 -4.18 -4.37 4.52
N VAL A 58 -4.03 -3.05 4.67
CA VAL A 58 -3.62 -2.17 3.56
C VAL A 58 -2.25 -2.51 3.03
N GLN A 59 -1.27 -2.68 3.92
CA GLN A 59 0.07 -3.08 3.56
C GLN A 59 0.04 -4.45 2.85
N ALA A 60 -0.67 -5.43 3.41
CA ALA A 60 -0.72 -6.78 2.89
C ALA A 60 -1.35 -6.85 1.49
N ARG A 61 -2.52 -6.22 1.29
CA ARG A 61 -3.19 -6.26 -0.03
C ARG A 61 -2.39 -5.52 -1.09
N ALA A 62 -1.79 -4.37 -0.74
CA ALA A 62 -1.02 -3.58 -1.69
C ALA A 62 0.27 -4.30 -2.10
N SER A 63 0.97 -4.89 -1.12
CA SER A 63 2.15 -5.72 -1.37
C SER A 63 1.82 -6.93 -2.24
N ARG A 64 0.66 -7.56 -2.04
CA ARG A 64 0.19 -8.66 -2.89
C ARG A 64 -0.01 -8.21 -4.34
N VAL A 65 -0.61 -7.03 -4.57
CA VAL A 65 -0.75 -6.48 -5.93
C VAL A 65 0.61 -6.31 -6.59
N ILE A 66 1.60 -5.76 -5.87
CA ILE A 66 2.97 -5.62 -6.39
C ILE A 66 3.57 -6.99 -6.74
N ALA A 67 3.52 -7.97 -5.83
CA ALA A 67 4.04 -9.30 -6.09
C ALA A 67 3.36 -10.00 -7.28
N ASP A 68 2.05 -9.80 -7.45
CA ASP A 68 1.29 -10.33 -8.59
C ASP A 68 1.75 -9.68 -9.91
N LEU A 69 1.98 -8.36 -9.91
CA LEU A 69 2.49 -7.62 -11.07
C LEU A 69 3.93 -8.00 -11.41
N GLU A 70 4.80 -8.17 -10.42
CA GLU A 70 6.19 -8.61 -10.63
C GLU A 70 6.25 -9.98 -11.30
N ARG A 71 5.44 -10.94 -10.84
CA ARG A 71 5.37 -12.27 -11.47
C ARG A 71 4.88 -12.19 -12.92
N GLN A 72 3.90 -11.34 -13.20
CA GLN A 72 3.42 -11.11 -14.57
C GLN A 72 4.47 -10.42 -15.45
N SER A 73 5.24 -9.49 -14.87
CA SER A 73 6.34 -8.79 -15.53
C SER A 73 7.43 -9.75 -15.99
N GLN A 74 7.87 -10.62 -15.07
CA GLN A 74 8.92 -11.62 -15.31
C GLN A 74 8.50 -12.60 -16.40
N ALA A 75 7.25 -13.06 -16.38
CA ALA A 75 6.70 -13.94 -17.41
C ALA A 75 6.60 -13.27 -18.80
N ALA A 76 6.61 -11.94 -18.88
CA ALA A 76 6.40 -11.17 -20.10
C ALA A 76 7.66 -10.40 -20.58
N GLY A 77 8.85 -10.77 -20.10
CA GLY A 77 10.12 -10.19 -20.56
C GLY A 77 10.50 -8.83 -19.95
N GLY A 78 9.92 -8.47 -18.80
CA GLY A 78 10.23 -7.22 -18.09
C GLY A 78 9.40 -6.03 -18.56
N LYS A 79 8.39 -5.67 -17.77
CA LYS A 79 7.51 -4.51 -17.96
C LYS A 79 7.64 -3.54 -16.80
N MET A 80 7.57 -2.24 -17.12
CA MET A 80 7.45 -1.17 -16.12
C MET A 80 5.97 -0.90 -15.83
N PHE A 81 5.62 -0.79 -14.54
CA PHE A 81 4.27 -0.47 -14.09
C PHE A 81 4.27 0.87 -13.35
N VAL A 82 3.24 1.68 -13.61
CA VAL A 82 2.97 2.90 -12.83
C VAL A 82 1.74 2.66 -11.98
N LEU A 83 1.93 2.63 -10.66
CA LEU A 83 0.84 2.48 -9.70
C LEU A 83 0.27 3.84 -9.32
N VAL A 84 -1.01 4.06 -9.62
CA VAL A 84 -1.74 5.26 -9.21
C VAL A 84 -2.71 4.89 -8.08
N ALA A 85 -2.50 5.49 -6.91
CA ALA A 85 -3.32 5.27 -5.71
C ALA A 85 -3.32 6.51 -4.81
N HIS A 86 -4.07 6.45 -3.71
CA HIS A 86 -4.11 7.53 -2.72
C HIS A 86 -2.83 7.62 -1.88
N GLY A 87 -2.53 8.82 -1.38
CA GLY A 87 -1.33 9.08 -0.58
C GLY A 87 -1.17 8.15 0.63
N ASP A 88 -2.23 7.87 1.38
CA ASP A 88 -2.18 6.97 2.55
C ASP A 88 -1.82 5.53 2.16
N THR A 89 -2.46 5.00 1.11
CA THR A 89 -2.15 3.65 0.59
C THR A 89 -0.72 3.58 0.06
N LEU A 90 -0.24 4.61 -0.65
CA LEU A 90 1.12 4.64 -1.14
C LEU A 90 2.13 4.78 0.01
N LYS A 91 1.86 5.59 1.03
CA LYS A 91 2.71 5.70 2.25
C LYS A 91 2.77 4.38 3.02
N ILE A 92 1.64 3.71 3.21
CA ILE A 92 1.62 2.39 3.84
C ILE A 92 2.41 1.38 2.98
N LEU A 93 2.27 1.41 1.65
CA LEU A 93 3.05 0.55 0.78
C LEU A 93 4.56 0.85 0.86
N GLN A 94 4.99 2.11 1.04
CA GLN A 94 6.39 2.46 1.25
C GLN A 94 6.99 1.72 2.45
N THR A 95 6.24 1.58 3.55
CA THR A 95 6.72 0.82 4.72
C THR A 95 7.04 -0.63 4.35
N ALA A 96 6.27 -1.25 3.46
CA ALA A 96 6.53 -2.62 3.00
C ALA A 96 7.84 -2.72 2.21
N PHE A 97 8.08 -1.77 1.31
CA PHE A 97 9.33 -1.70 0.54
C PHE A 97 10.54 -1.42 1.44
N GLN A 98 10.35 -0.66 2.52
CA GLN A 98 11.39 -0.39 3.52
C GLN A 98 11.53 -1.51 4.56
N LYS A 99 10.74 -2.58 4.47
CA LYS A 99 10.68 -3.68 5.48
C LYS A 99 10.38 -3.17 6.90
N GLN A 100 9.58 -2.12 7.00
CA GLN A 100 9.14 -1.52 8.24
C GLN A 100 7.73 -1.98 8.61
N SER A 101 7.39 -1.81 9.90
CA SER A 101 6.02 -2.01 10.38
C SER A 101 5.05 -1.04 9.67
N PRO A 102 3.83 -1.46 9.33
CA PRO A 102 2.80 -0.53 8.85
C PRO A 102 2.51 0.61 9.84
N ALA A 103 2.83 0.46 11.13
CA ALA A 103 2.72 1.53 12.12
C ALA A 103 3.57 2.77 11.79
N GLU A 104 4.66 2.59 11.04
CA GLU A 104 5.59 3.67 10.67
C GLU A 104 5.06 4.60 9.58
N HIS A 105 3.95 4.26 8.90
CA HIS A 105 3.40 5.13 7.85
C HIS A 105 2.94 6.51 8.36
N CYS A 106 2.66 6.63 9.66
CA CYS A 106 2.31 7.89 10.31
C CYS A 106 3.55 8.70 10.74
N ASN A 107 4.72 8.07 10.79
CA ASN A 107 5.97 8.70 11.19
C ASN A 107 6.59 9.45 10.01
N LYS A 108 6.77 10.77 10.16
CA LYS A 108 7.31 11.64 9.11
C LYS A 108 8.80 11.39 8.87
N ASP A 109 9.52 10.92 9.87
CA ASP A 109 10.95 10.64 9.79
C ASP A 109 11.21 9.29 9.10
N SER A 110 10.30 8.33 9.28
CA SER A 110 10.37 7.01 8.63
C SER A 110 9.91 7.04 7.17
N VAL A 111 8.81 7.77 6.88
CA VAL A 111 8.13 7.71 5.57
C VAL A 111 7.80 9.11 5.06
N VAL A 112 8.54 9.54 4.02
CA VAL A 112 8.31 10.83 3.35
C VAL A 112 7.01 10.79 2.53
N PRO A 113 6.02 11.66 2.79
CA PRO A 113 4.79 11.73 2.00
C PRO A 113 5.07 11.93 0.51
N ILE A 114 4.23 11.30 -0.34
CA ILE A 114 4.20 11.57 -1.78
C ILE A 114 3.29 12.76 -2.02
N LYS A 115 3.77 13.77 -2.76
CA LYS A 115 2.98 14.95 -3.12
C LYS A 115 1.95 14.58 -4.19
N THR A 116 0.91 15.40 -4.31
CA THR A 116 -0.09 15.24 -5.38
C THR A 116 0.59 15.24 -6.75
N ALA A 117 0.30 14.22 -7.56
CA ALA A 117 0.87 13.99 -8.90
C ALA A 117 2.41 13.81 -8.94
N GLU A 118 3.06 13.55 -7.79
CA GLU A 118 4.45 13.14 -7.78
C GLU A 118 4.58 11.68 -8.22
N ILE A 119 5.56 11.41 -9.08
CA ILE A 119 6.00 10.05 -9.43
C ILE A 119 7.25 9.75 -8.61
N ARG A 120 7.25 8.61 -7.92
CA ARG A 120 8.39 8.14 -7.12
C ARG A 120 8.62 6.66 -7.36
N GLU A 121 9.88 6.29 -7.60
CA GLU A 121 10.29 4.90 -7.66
C GLU A 121 10.35 4.28 -6.27
N PHE A 122 9.88 3.04 -6.12
CA PHE A 122 9.98 2.29 -4.88
C PHE A 122 11.02 1.19 -5.04
N THR A 123 12.07 1.25 -4.23
CA THR A 123 13.14 0.23 -4.20
C THR A 123 13.00 -0.62 -2.94
N LEU A 124 13.06 -1.94 -3.10
CA LEU A 124 13.00 -2.85 -1.95
C LEU A 124 14.31 -2.75 -1.16
N ALA A 125 14.21 -2.42 0.13
CA ALA A 125 15.35 -2.36 1.02
C ALA A 125 16.02 -3.75 1.16
N ALA A 126 17.35 -3.76 1.24
CA ALA A 126 18.11 -4.97 1.55
C ALA A 126 17.61 -5.59 2.87
N SER A 127 17.64 -6.92 2.98
CA SER A 127 17.26 -7.54 4.26
C SER A 127 18.33 -7.21 5.31
N PRO A 128 17.95 -6.85 6.55
CA PRO A 128 18.93 -6.62 7.61
C PRO A 128 19.83 -7.84 7.88
N ALA A 129 19.45 -9.04 7.44
CA ALA A 129 20.26 -10.26 7.50
C ALA A 129 21.42 -10.35 6.49
N GLN A 130 21.58 -9.38 5.56
CA GLN A 130 22.61 -9.42 4.51
C GLN A 130 23.76 -8.41 4.72
N ALA A 131 23.73 -7.63 5.81
CA ALA A 131 24.74 -6.61 6.12
C ALA A 131 25.84 -7.08 7.10
N ALA A 132 25.80 -8.34 7.53
CA ALA A 132 26.83 -8.95 8.36
C ALA A 132 27.50 -10.08 7.57
N LYS A 133 28.48 -9.74 6.75
CA LYS A 133 29.45 -10.68 6.18
C LYS A 133 30.81 -10.03 6.14
#